data_AF-A0A1V5CKL9-F1
#
_entry.id   AF-A0A1V5CKL9-F1
#
_cell.length_a   1.000
_cell.length_b   1.000
_cell.length_c   1.000
_cell.angle_alpha   90.00
_cell.angle_beta   90.00
_cell.angle_gamma   90.00
#
_symmetry.space_group_name_H-M   'P 1'
#
loop_
_entity.id
_entity.type
_entity.pdbx_description
1 polymer ?
#
loop_
_entity_poly.entity_id
_entity_poly.type
_entity_poly.pdbx_seq_one_letter_code
_entity_poly.pdbx_strand_id
1 'polypeptide(L)'
;MKRSARISMVKGRGQVRRADLLVLGLGLGSLLLGLLFLDACLRNNLSRAHREAGTAAVRGLLLTDLCLFTEARYTRHLSQADLHSAFQDHPLSLEHFPAGSFALPPKKIRFSHEKVD
;
A
#
# COMPACT_ATOMS: atom_id res chain seq x y z
N MET A 1 -57.48 -46.50 -8.68
CA MET A 1 -56.68 -46.54 -9.92
C MET A 1 -55.45 -45.65 -9.71
N LYS A 2 -54.24 -46.23 -9.74
CA LYS A 2 -52.95 -45.57 -9.51
C LYS A 2 -52.54 -44.73 -10.73
N ARG A 3 -51.54 -43.85 -10.52
CA ARG A 3 -50.72 -43.07 -11.48
C ARG A 3 -51.30 -41.66 -11.70
N SER A 4 -50.56 -40.56 -11.63
CA SER A 4 -49.12 -40.42 -11.83
C SER A 4 -48.66 -39.14 -11.15
N ALA A 5 -47.66 -39.29 -10.28
CA ALA A 5 -46.70 -38.24 -10.01
C ALA A 5 -46.26 -37.62 -11.34
N ARG A 6 -46.38 -36.31 -11.44
CA ARG A 6 -45.64 -35.53 -12.43
C ARG A 6 -45.13 -34.27 -11.72
N ILE A 7 -44.31 -34.53 -10.70
CA ILE A 7 -43.26 -33.61 -10.26
C ILE A 7 -42.31 -33.50 -11.46
N SER A 8 -42.68 -32.66 -12.42
CA SER A 8 -41.80 -32.18 -13.47
C SER A 8 -41.04 -31.02 -12.80
N MET A 9 -39.89 -31.27 -12.16
CA MET A 9 -38.63 -31.49 -12.86
C MET A 9 -38.44 -30.51 -14.03
N VAL A 10 -38.66 -29.22 -13.76
CA VAL A 10 -38.04 -28.14 -14.55
C VAL A 10 -37.05 -27.45 -13.62
N LYS A 11 -35.89 -28.10 -13.46
CA LYS A 11 -34.66 -27.45 -13.02
C LYS A 11 -34.31 -26.41 -14.09
N GLY A 12 -34.88 -25.22 -13.95
CA GLY A 12 -34.60 -24.08 -14.80
C GLY A 12 -33.10 -23.83 -14.79
N ARG A 13 -32.47 -24.00 -15.94
CA ARG A 13 -31.08 -23.58 -16.19
C ARG A 13 -30.99 -22.11 -15.79
N GLY A 14 -30.05 -21.81 -14.89
CA GLY A 14 -29.95 -20.54 -14.18
C GLY A 14 -29.94 -19.33 -15.11
N GLN A 15 -30.99 -18.52 -15.03
CA GLN A 15 -30.87 -17.12 -15.39
C GLN A 15 -30.15 -16.42 -14.25
N VAL A 16 -28.89 -16.06 -14.47
CA VAL A 16 -28.11 -15.23 -13.54
C VAL A 16 -28.86 -13.91 -13.37
N ARG A 17 -29.44 -13.67 -12.19
CA ARG A 17 -30.08 -12.39 -11.89
C ARG A 17 -29.00 -11.34 -11.69
N ARG A 18 -29.28 -10.08 -12.03
CA ARG A 18 -28.34 -8.97 -11.78
C ARG A 18 -27.93 -8.89 -10.30
N ALA A 19 -28.83 -9.28 -9.40
CA ALA A 19 -28.56 -9.40 -7.97
C ALA A 19 -27.51 -10.49 -7.65
N ASP A 20 -27.53 -11.63 -8.35
CA ASP A 20 -26.55 -12.71 -8.14
C ASP A 20 -25.13 -12.25 -8.52
N LEU A 21 -25.00 -11.43 -9.58
CA LEU A 21 -23.73 -10.81 -9.97
C LEU A 21 -23.20 -9.84 -8.92
N LEU A 22 -24.07 -9.03 -8.30
CA LEU A 22 -23.68 -8.13 -7.22
C LEU A 22 -23.23 -8.91 -5.98
N VAL A 23 -23.94 -9.98 -5.62
CA VAL A 23 -23.56 -10.84 -4.49
C VAL A 23 -22.23 -11.54 -4.74
N LEU A 24 -21.99 -12.05 -5.96
CA LEU A 24 -20.70 -12.62 -6.34
C LEU A 24 -19.58 -11.57 -6.31
N GLY A 25 -19.85 -10.36 -6.82
CA GLY A 25 -18.90 -9.26 -6.79
C GLY A 25 -18.53 -8.83 -5.38
N LEU A 26 -19.52 -8.69 -4.49
CA LEU A 26 -19.30 -8.40 -3.07
C LEU A 26 -18.55 -9.53 -2.37
N GLY A 27 -18.91 -10.78 -2.62
CA GLY A 27 -18.22 -11.94 -2.07
C GLY A 27 -16.75 -12.00 -2.50
N LEU A 28 -16.47 -11.77 -3.78
CA LEU A 28 -15.11 -11.67 -4.29
C LEU A 28 -14.35 -10.48 -3.68
N GLY A 29 -14.98 -9.32 -3.56
CA GLY A 29 -14.40 -8.13 -2.92
C GLY A 29 -14.05 -8.38 -1.46
N SER A 30 -14.95 -8.99 -0.68
CA SER A 30 -14.69 -9.38 0.70
C SER A 30 -13.58 -10.42 0.82
N LEU A 31 -13.51 -11.39 -0.11
CA LEU A 31 -12.43 -12.38 -0.15
C LEU A 31 -11.07 -11.71 -0.40
N LEU A 32 -10.98 -10.85 -1.42
CA LEU A 32 -9.75 -10.11 -1.74
C LEU A 32 -9.32 -9.21 -0.57
N LEU A 33 -10.28 -8.55 0.08
CA LEU A 33 -10.02 -7.76 1.28
C LEU A 33 -9.48 -8.64 2.42
N GLY A 34 -10.06 -9.81 2.65
CA GLY A 34 -9.57 -10.79 3.63
C GLY A 34 -8.13 -11.24 3.33
N LEU A 35 -7.80 -11.50 2.07
CA LEU A 35 -6.44 -11.85 1.65
C LEU A 35 -5.44 -10.71 1.90
N LEU A 36 -5.83 -9.46 1.66
CA LEU A 36 -5.00 -8.29 1.97
C LEU A 36 -4.72 -8.18 3.48
N PHE A 37 -5.71 -8.41 4.33
CA PHE A 37 -5.51 -8.43 5.77
C PHE A 37 -4.59 -9.57 6.23
N LEU A 38 -4.72 -10.74 5.60
CA LEU A 38 -3.85 -11.88 5.89
C LEU A 38 -2.39 -11.59 5.51
N ASP A 39 -2.16 -11.07 4.30
CA ASP A 39 -0.83 -10.64 3.84
C ASP A 39 -0.26 -9.56 4.76
N ALA A 40 -1.07 -8.56 5.14
CA ALA A 40 -0.68 -7.55 6.10
C ALA A 40 -0.27 -8.15 7.44
N CYS A 41 -1.03 -9.11 7.99
CA CYS A 41 -0.70 -9.76 9.27
C CYS A 41 0.62 -10.53 9.20
N LEU A 42 0.82 -11.31 8.12
CA LEU A 42 2.05 -12.09 7.90
C LEU A 42 3.27 -11.18 7.74
N ARG A 43 3.19 -10.15 6.88
CA ARG A 43 4.27 -9.18 6.69
C ARG A 43 4.55 -8.37 7.94
N ASN A 44 3.50 -7.99 8.66
CA ASN A 44 3.62 -7.25 9.91
C ASN A 44 4.42 -8.05 10.93
N ASN A 45 4.22 -9.37 11.01
CA ASN A 45 4.98 -10.25 11.89
C ASN A 45 6.45 -10.38 11.47
N LEU A 46 6.72 -10.58 10.18
CA LEU A 46 8.08 -10.65 9.64
C LEU A 46 8.87 -9.35 9.85
N SER A 47 8.20 -8.20 9.72
CA SER A 47 8.82 -6.88 9.93
C SER A 47 8.90 -6.45 11.40
N ARG A 48 8.41 -7.23 12.37
CA ARG A 48 8.44 -6.85 13.80
C ARG A 48 9.85 -6.59 14.29
N ALA A 49 10.77 -7.53 14.05
CA ALA A 49 12.15 -7.41 14.50
C ALA A 49 12.84 -6.15 13.95
N HIS A 50 12.62 -5.82 12.68
CA HIS A 50 13.15 -4.60 12.08
C HIS A 50 12.55 -3.32 12.70
N ARG A 51 11.25 -3.33 13.03
CA ARG A 51 10.61 -2.19 13.70
C ARG A 51 11.08 -2.03 15.14
N GLU A 52 11.19 -3.13 15.88
CA GLU A 52 11.71 -3.12 17.25
C GLU A 52 13.15 -2.58 17.28
N ALA A 53 14.01 -3.05 16.38
CA ALA A 53 15.37 -2.53 16.22
C ALA A 53 15.37 -1.02 15.89
N GLY A 54 14.49 -0.57 14.99
CA GLY A 54 14.32 0.85 14.68
C GLY A 54 13.90 1.66 15.92
N THR A 55 12.92 1.18 16.69
CA THR A 55 12.47 1.87 17.91
C THR A 55 13.55 1.92 18.99
N ALA A 56 14.35 0.86 19.13
CA ALA A 56 15.47 0.83 20.06
C ALA A 56 16.56 1.83 19.66
N ALA A 57 16.88 1.92 18.37
CA ALA A 57 17.84 2.90 17.85
C ALA A 57 17.37 4.34 18.06
N VAL A 58 16.09 4.64 17.76
CA VAL A 58 15.48 5.97 17.99
C VAL A 58 15.57 6.37 19.46
N ARG A 59 15.24 5.46 20.38
CA ARG A 59 15.36 5.70 21.83
C ARG A 59 16.80 5.92 22.26
N GLY A 60 17.74 5.10 21.78
CA GLY A 60 19.16 5.20 22.11
C GLY A 60 19.80 6.50 21.63
N LEU A 61 19.33 7.03 20.51
CA LEU A 61 19.81 8.29 19.93
C LEU A 61 19.01 9.52 20.38
N LEU A 62 18.02 9.36 21.28
CA LEU A 62 17.12 10.41 21.74
C LEU A 62 16.42 11.16 20.58
N LEU A 63 16.12 10.44 19.51
CA LEU A 63 15.37 10.98 18.37
C LEU A 63 13.87 10.95 18.67
N THR A 64 13.14 11.93 18.15
CA THR A 64 11.67 11.99 18.26
C THR A 64 10.98 10.93 17.40
N ASP A 65 11.60 10.52 16.29
CA ASP A 65 11.12 9.47 15.39
C ASP A 65 12.31 8.88 14.59
N LEU A 66 12.07 7.81 13.81
CA LEU A 66 13.04 7.15 12.93
C LEU A 66 13.44 8.08 11.77
N CYS A 67 14.41 8.94 12.03
CA CYS A 67 15.08 9.75 11.03
C CYS A 67 16.19 8.94 10.37
N LEU A 68 16.08 8.66 9.07
CA LEU A 68 17.14 7.96 8.32
C LEU A 68 18.42 8.80 8.19
N PHE A 69 18.25 10.13 8.15
CA PHE A 69 19.33 11.11 8.09
C PHE A 69 18.92 12.34 8.92
N THR A 70 19.87 13.05 9.51
CA THR A 70 19.59 14.25 10.34
C THR A 70 19.69 15.56 9.56
N GLU A 71 20.35 15.52 8.39
CA GLU A 71 20.71 16.70 7.61
C GLU A 71 19.53 17.22 6.75
N ALA A 72 19.38 16.70 5.52
CA ALA A 72 18.34 17.12 4.59
C ALA A 72 16.93 16.79 5.13
N ARG A 73 16.03 17.77 5.15
CA ARG A 73 14.71 17.65 5.81
C ARG A 73 13.83 16.57 5.16
N TYR A 74 13.89 16.47 3.84
CA TYR A 74 13.10 15.50 3.06
C TYR A 74 13.66 14.07 3.12
N THR A 75 14.87 13.87 3.67
CA THR A 75 15.47 12.54 3.85
C THR A 75 15.25 11.97 5.25
N ARG A 76 14.73 12.77 6.20
CA ARG A 76 14.32 12.31 7.56
C ARG A 76 13.18 11.31 7.51
N HIS A 77 12.11 11.65 6.78
CA HIS A 77 10.92 10.81 6.62
C HIS A 77 10.51 10.81 5.16
N LEU A 78 11.03 9.86 4.37
CA LEU A 78 10.78 9.79 2.92
C LEU A 78 9.29 9.70 2.57
N SER A 79 8.46 9.14 3.45
CA SER A 79 7.00 9.04 3.28
C SER A 79 6.22 10.28 3.75
N GLN A 80 6.86 11.18 4.48
CA GLN A 80 6.25 12.41 5.02
C GLN A 80 7.00 13.67 4.56
N ALA A 81 7.70 13.58 3.42
CA ALA A 81 8.30 14.76 2.81
C ALA A 81 7.18 15.79 2.54
N ASP A 82 7.28 16.94 3.21
CA ASP A 82 6.28 17.99 3.15
C ASP A 82 6.24 18.60 1.73
N LEU A 83 5.09 18.50 1.06
CA LEU A 83 4.86 19.05 -0.28
C LEU A 83 4.77 20.58 -0.31
N HIS A 84 4.66 21.28 0.84
CA HIS A 84 4.41 22.72 0.90
C HIS A 84 5.38 23.54 1.79
N SER A 85 6.61 23.07 1.99
CA SER A 85 7.64 23.88 2.62
C SER A 85 8.16 24.91 1.60
N ALA A 86 8.10 26.20 1.93
CA ALA A 86 8.76 27.24 1.13
C ALA A 86 10.28 26.97 1.13
N PHE A 87 10.91 26.98 -0.06
CA PHE A 87 12.31 26.56 -0.29
C PHE A 87 12.57 25.07 -0.06
N GLN A 88 11.76 24.20 -0.68
CA GLN A 88 12.08 22.77 -0.74
C GLN A 88 13.31 22.51 -1.61
N ASP A 89 14.26 21.80 -1.02
CA ASP A 89 15.24 21.02 -1.76
C ASP A 89 14.56 19.75 -2.31
N HIS A 90 14.61 19.57 -3.63
CA HIS A 90 14.17 18.32 -4.27
C HIS A 90 15.25 17.25 -4.12
N PRO A 91 14.92 15.95 -4.16
CA PRO A 91 15.94 14.89 -4.19
C PRO A 91 16.99 15.18 -5.27
N LEU A 92 18.28 15.18 -4.90
CA LEU A 92 19.41 15.60 -5.75
C LEU A 92 19.51 17.11 -6.04
N SER A 93 18.95 17.99 -5.21
CA SER A 93 19.24 19.44 -5.30
C SER A 93 20.70 19.72 -4.97
N LEU A 94 21.20 20.86 -5.48
CA LEU A 94 22.49 21.39 -5.07
C LEU A 94 22.36 21.98 -3.66
N GLU A 95 22.41 21.11 -2.66
CA GLU A 95 22.44 21.49 -1.25
C GLU A 95 23.81 21.15 -0.61
N HIS A 96 24.08 21.75 0.54
CA HIS A 96 25.33 21.52 1.28
C HIS A 96 25.39 20.13 1.93
N PHE A 97 24.25 19.44 2.06
CA PHE A 97 24.14 18.22 2.84
C PHE A 97 24.30 16.97 1.98
N PRO A 98 25.30 16.10 2.23
CA PRO A 98 25.49 14.88 1.45
C PRO A 98 24.30 13.91 1.54
N ALA A 99 23.51 13.97 2.62
CA ALA A 99 22.32 13.12 2.81
C ALA A 99 21.31 13.18 1.66
N GLY A 100 21.15 14.36 1.03
CA GLY A 100 20.23 14.56 -0.09
C GLY A 100 20.53 13.72 -1.33
N SER A 101 21.79 13.30 -1.49
CA SER A 101 22.24 12.47 -2.61
C SER A 101 21.90 10.98 -2.46
N PHE A 102 21.60 10.50 -1.24
CA PHE A 102 21.22 9.11 -0.99
C PHE A 102 19.74 8.84 -1.26
N ALA A 103 18.89 9.86 -1.24
CA ALA A 103 17.48 9.76 -1.59
C ALA A 103 17.32 9.75 -3.11
N LEU A 104 17.34 8.56 -3.70
CA LEU A 104 17.06 8.39 -5.13
C LEU A 104 15.57 8.61 -5.41
N PRO A 105 15.20 9.23 -6.56
CA PRO A 105 13.82 9.32 -6.97
C PRO A 105 13.21 7.91 -7.07
N PRO A 106 11.93 7.73 -6.71
CA PRO A 106 11.26 6.44 -6.77
C PRO A 106 11.43 5.82 -8.16
N LYS A 107 11.86 4.56 -8.22
CA LYS A 107 12.15 3.85 -9.49
C LYS A 107 10.98 3.91 -10.49
N LYS A 108 9.75 4.06 -10.01
CA LYS A 108 8.52 4.18 -10.81
C LYS A 108 8.36 5.51 -11.55
N ILE A 109 9.04 6.59 -11.17
CA ILE A 109 8.90 7.93 -11.76
C ILE A 109 9.99 8.21 -12.81
N ARG A 110 10.92 7.28 -13.03
CA ARG A 110 12.08 7.46 -13.93
C ARG A 110 11.75 7.80 -15.39
N PHE A 111 10.49 7.78 -15.83
CA PHE A 111 10.11 7.86 -17.24
C PHE A 111 9.12 8.97 -17.62
N SER A 112 8.68 9.83 -16.71
CA SER A 112 7.83 10.97 -17.07
C SER A 112 8.68 12.24 -17.19
N HIS A 113 9.43 12.35 -18.29
CA HIS A 113 9.98 13.66 -18.70
C HIS A 113 8.87 14.38 -19.47
N GLU A 114 8.10 15.22 -18.79
CA GLU A 114 7.36 16.26 -19.48
C GLU A 114 8.38 17.27 -19.97
N LYS A 115 8.46 17.43 -21.29
CA LYS A 115 9.33 18.40 -21.94
C LYS A 115 8.75 19.77 -21.61
N VAL A 116 9.37 20.47 -20.67
CA VAL A 116 9.09 21.89 -20.44
C VAL A 116 9.91 22.65 -21.48
N ASP A 117 9.25 22.97 -22.58
CA ASP A 117 9.72 23.97 -23.56
C ASP A 117 9.60 25.39 -22.97
#